data_AF-W5LWT8-F1
#
_entry.id   AF-W5LWT8-F1
#
_cell.length_a   1.000
_cell.length_b   1.000
_cell.length_c   1.000
_cell.angle_alpha   90.00
_cell.angle_beta   90.00
_cell.angle_gamma   90.00
#
_symmetry.space_group_name_H-M   'P 1'
#
loop_
_entity.id
_entity.type
_entity.pdbx_description
1 polymer ?
#
loop_
_entity_poly.entity_id
_entity_poly.type
_entity_poly.pdbx_seq_one_letter_code
_entity_poly.pdbx_strand_id
1 'polypeptide(L)'
;MDLSGDNIPDLAVGSLGKVLVLRSRPVIRVEATVTFSPKIIKQENENCQSRKQFKAHVCFTLTKVTKDSNDIQSTISYNLTLDKTRTRFRAYFTPKNRMANSSFTARLRTNCQDHTFYVPVSVSLDTLSLKSK
;
A
#
# COMPACT_ATOMS: atom_id res chain seq x y z
N MET A 1 -5.96 31.99 -10.72
CA MET A 1 -6.95 32.75 -9.91
C MET A 1 -7.63 31.74 -9.01
N ASP A 2 -7.80 32.04 -7.72
CA ASP A 2 -8.53 31.21 -6.77
C ASP A 2 -9.84 31.94 -6.43
N LEU A 3 -10.96 31.31 -6.76
CA LEU A 3 -12.31 31.85 -6.53
C LEU A 3 -13.00 31.15 -5.35
N SER A 4 -12.48 30.01 -4.91
CA SER A 4 -13.00 29.19 -3.82
C SER A 4 -12.34 29.47 -2.47
N GLY A 5 -11.21 30.17 -2.47
CA GLY A 5 -10.46 30.60 -1.29
C GLY A 5 -9.65 29.48 -0.64
N ASP A 6 -9.30 28.41 -1.37
CA ASP A 6 -8.58 27.26 -0.84
C ASP A 6 -7.09 27.20 -1.26
N ASN A 7 -6.58 28.27 -1.89
CA ASN A 7 -5.23 28.40 -2.41
C ASN A 7 -4.89 27.44 -3.56
N ILE A 8 -5.91 26.90 -4.25
CA ILE A 8 -5.76 26.12 -5.48
C ILE A 8 -6.42 26.90 -6.63
N PRO A 9 -5.75 27.06 -7.79
CA PRO A 9 -6.36 27.76 -8.93
C PRO A 9 -7.65 27.09 -9.41
N ASP A 10 -8.70 27.88 -9.63
CA ASP A 10 -9.99 27.43 -10.15
C ASP A 10 -10.13 27.70 -11.65
N LEU A 11 -11.06 26.98 -12.29
CA LEU A 11 -11.38 27.13 -13.71
C LEU A 11 -12.76 27.75 -13.89
N ALA A 12 -12.82 28.93 -14.51
CA ALA A 12 -14.07 29.55 -14.94
C ALA A 12 -14.35 29.23 -16.42
N VAL A 13 -15.57 28.78 -16.73
CA VAL A 13 -16.04 28.44 -18.08
C VAL A 13 -17.29 29.26 -18.40
N GLY A 14 -17.26 30.01 -19.49
CA GLY A 14 -18.35 30.88 -19.92
C GLY A 14 -19.07 30.37 -21.17
N SER A 15 -20.36 30.64 -21.24
CA SER A 15 -21.18 30.56 -22.45
C SER A 15 -22.18 31.73 -22.46
N LEU A 16 -22.92 31.93 -23.55
CA LEU A 16 -23.86 33.05 -23.64
C LEU A 16 -24.88 33.00 -22.50
N GLY A 17 -24.87 34.04 -21.65
CA GLY A 17 -25.77 34.18 -20.51
C GLY A 17 -25.47 33.28 -19.31
N LYS A 18 -24.36 32.52 -19.29
CA LYS A 18 -24.03 31.59 -18.20
C LYS A 18 -22.53 31.51 -17.93
N VAL A 19 -22.19 31.37 -16.65
CA VAL A 19 -20.82 31.10 -16.19
C VAL A 19 -20.84 29.94 -15.20
N LEU A 20 -19.86 29.06 -15.30
CA LEU A 20 -19.60 27.97 -14.39
C LEU A 20 -18.21 28.13 -13.79
N VAL A 21 -18.08 27.97 -12.47
CA VAL A 21 -16.77 27.90 -11.80
C VAL A 21 -16.56 26.48 -11.31
N LEU A 22 -15.46 25.87 -11.74
CA LEU A 22 -15.03 24.53 -11.37
C LEU A 22 -13.92 24.67 -10.33
N ARG A 23 -14.19 24.16 -9.12
CA ARG A 23 -13.23 24.14 -8.03
C ARG A 23 -12.21 23.02 -8.21
N SER A 24 -10.93 23.35 -8.14
CA SER A 24 -9.85 22.35 -8.17
C SER A 24 -9.79 21.53 -6.88
N ARG A 25 -9.25 20.31 -6.95
CA ARG A 25 -9.12 19.41 -5.78
C ARG A 25 -7.67 19.37 -5.28
N PRO A 26 -7.43 19.28 -3.97
CA PRO A 26 -6.10 19.03 -3.42
C PRO A 26 -5.45 17.78 -4.00
N VAL A 27 -4.14 17.82 -4.21
CA VAL A 27 -3.36 16.68 -4.75
C VAL A 27 -2.33 16.24 -3.73
N ILE A 28 -2.33 14.93 -3.47
CA ILE A 28 -1.39 14.26 -2.56
C ILE A 28 -0.61 13.22 -3.36
N ARG A 29 0.71 13.21 -3.20
CA ARG A 29 1.59 12.16 -3.70
C ARG A 29 1.67 11.06 -2.63
N VAL A 30 1.45 9.82 -3.06
CA VAL A 30 1.53 8.62 -2.22
C VAL A 30 2.66 7.75 -2.72
N GLU A 31 3.63 7.49 -1.87
CA GLU A 31 4.72 6.55 -2.14
C GLU A 31 4.55 5.32 -1.24
N ALA A 32 4.52 4.13 -1.84
CA ALA A 32 4.36 2.88 -1.12
C ALA A 32 5.70 2.12 -1.09
N THR A 33 6.07 1.61 0.08
CA THR A 33 7.24 0.74 0.24
C THR A 33 6.85 -0.52 1.01
N VAL A 34 7.45 -1.64 0.63
CA VAL A 34 7.24 -2.92 1.32
C VAL A 34 8.59 -3.54 1.62
N THR A 35 8.82 -3.89 2.87
CA THR A 35 10.02 -4.61 3.30
C THR A 35 9.64 -5.88 4.05
N PHE A 36 10.54 -6.85 4.08
CA PHE A 36 10.30 -8.14 4.71
C PHE A 36 11.37 -8.45 5.75
N SER A 37 10.94 -9.05 6.85
CA SER A 37 11.79 -9.44 7.96
C SER A 37 11.61 -10.95 8.21
N PRO A 38 12.59 -11.79 7.82
CA PRO A 38 13.85 -11.48 7.14
C PRO A 38 13.67 -11.25 5.62
N LYS A 39 14.68 -10.64 4.97
CA LYS A 39 14.69 -10.40 3.51
C LYS A 39 14.81 -11.69 2.68
N ILE A 40 15.44 -12.70 3.25
CA ILE A 40 15.65 -14.01 2.63
C ILE A 40 15.17 -15.06 3.62
N ILE A 41 14.29 -15.94 3.15
CA ILE A 41 13.84 -17.10 3.92
C ILE A 41 14.64 -18.31 3.45
N LYS A 42 15.43 -18.88 4.36
CA LYS A 42 16.10 -20.17 4.16
C LYS A 42 15.12 -21.28 4.55
N GLN A 43 14.96 -22.29 3.70
CA GLN A 43 14.32 -23.53 4.10
C GLN A 43 15.30 -24.32 4.95
N GLU A 44 14.85 -24.71 6.14
CA GLU A 44 15.58 -25.62 7.02
C GLU A 44 14.91 -26.99 6.95
N ASN A 45 15.72 -28.05 7.03
CA ASN A 45 15.27 -29.45 7.01
C ASN A 45 14.68 -29.88 8.36
N GLU A 46 13.90 -29.01 8.99
CA GLU A 46 13.18 -29.36 10.21
C GLU A 46 11.76 -29.81 9.90
N ASN A 47 11.19 -30.57 10.83
CA ASN A 47 9.99 -31.38 10.69
C ASN A 47 8.89 -30.77 9.77
N CYS A 48 8.52 -31.50 8.71
CA CYS A 48 7.66 -31.08 7.59
C CYS A 48 6.19 -30.74 7.94
N GLN A 49 5.83 -30.78 9.22
CA GLN A 49 4.48 -30.46 9.68
C GLN A 49 4.36 -29.02 10.24
N SER A 50 5.45 -28.26 10.24
CA SER A 50 5.47 -26.90 10.80
C SER A 50 5.31 -25.82 9.72
N ARG A 51 4.80 -24.64 10.14
CA ARG A 51 4.77 -23.41 9.35
C ARG A 51 5.59 -22.35 10.08
N LYS A 52 6.40 -21.59 9.35
CA LYS A 52 7.18 -20.48 9.93
C LYS A 52 6.48 -19.15 9.67
N GLN A 53 6.47 -18.31 10.68
CA GLN A 53 5.83 -16.99 10.66
C GLN A 53 6.86 -15.92 10.29
N PHE A 54 6.46 -15.00 9.43
CA PHE A 54 7.27 -13.89 8.95
C PHE A 54 6.46 -12.60 8.89
N LYS A 55 7.14 -11.47 8.78
CA LYS A 55 6.51 -10.15 8.72
C LYS A 55 6.84 -9.41 7.44
N ALA A 56 5.81 -8.79 6.86
CA ALA A 56 5.92 -7.78 5.82
C ALA A 56 5.57 -6.42 6.44
N HIS A 57 6.46 -5.45 6.32
CA HIS A 57 6.26 -4.08 6.74
C HIS A 57 5.84 -3.25 5.52
N VAL A 58 4.61 -2.75 5.53
CA VAL A 58 4.04 -1.96 4.44
C VAL A 58 3.93 -0.52 4.91
N CYS A 59 4.59 0.41 4.22
CA CYS A 59 4.58 1.83 4.56
C CYS A 59 4.08 2.67 3.40
N PHE A 60 3.31 3.71 3.73
CA PHE A 60 2.85 4.73 2.80
C PHE A 60 3.34 6.10 3.27
N THR A 61 4.09 6.80 2.42
CA THR A 61 4.53 8.17 2.64
C THR A 61 3.63 9.11 1.85
N LEU A 62 2.89 9.96 2.57
CA LEU A 62 1.97 10.94 2.00
C LEU A 62 2.62 12.31 2.02
N THR A 63 2.78 12.91 0.84
CA THR A 63 3.32 14.26 0.67
C THR A 63 2.32 15.14 -0.07
N LYS A 64 2.09 16.34 0.47
CA LYS A 64 1.16 17.30 -0.12
C LYS A 64 1.81 17.98 -1.32
N VAL A 65 1.10 18.05 -2.44
CA VAL A 65 1.58 18.69 -3.68
C VAL A 65 0.97 20.07 -3.86
N THR A 66 -0.32 20.22 -3.55
CA THR A 66 -1.04 21.51 -3.58
C THR A 66 -0.73 22.35 -2.33
N LYS A 67 -0.78 23.68 -2.48
CA LYS A 67 -0.45 24.65 -1.42
C LYS A 67 -1.62 25.00 -0.52
N ASP A 68 -2.71 24.23 -0.55
CA ASP A 68 -3.88 24.49 0.28
C ASP A 68 -3.53 24.39 1.77
N SER A 69 -4.24 25.13 2.63
CA SER A 69 -3.88 25.31 4.04
C SER A 69 -4.38 24.17 4.96
N ASN A 70 -5.17 23.25 4.42
CA ASN A 70 -5.90 22.27 5.22
C ASN A 70 -5.01 21.10 5.63
N ASP A 71 -5.10 20.67 6.89
CA ASP A 71 -4.58 19.37 7.29
C ASP A 71 -5.42 18.28 6.63
N ILE A 72 -4.77 17.30 6.01
CA ILE A 72 -5.46 16.25 5.26
C ILE A 72 -5.23 14.91 5.94
N GLN A 73 -6.34 14.29 6.33
CA GLN A 73 -6.39 12.88 6.68
C GLN A 73 -7.00 12.11 5.52
N SER A 74 -6.39 10.99 5.17
CA SER A 74 -6.83 10.17 4.04
C SER A 74 -6.94 8.71 4.46
N THR A 75 -7.99 8.03 4.02
CA THR A 75 -8.09 6.58 4.23
C THR A 75 -7.35 5.88 3.10
N ILE A 76 -6.31 5.12 3.43
CA ILE A 76 -5.61 4.28 2.47
C ILE A 76 -6.20 2.88 2.59
N SER A 77 -6.77 2.37 1.50
CA SER A 77 -7.22 0.99 1.37
C SER A 77 -6.35 0.27 0.33
N TYR A 78 -5.83 -0.90 0.68
CA TYR A 78 -4.90 -1.63 -0.17
C TYR A 78 -5.03 -3.14 -0.02
N ASN A 79 -4.64 -3.84 -1.09
CA ASN A 79 -4.65 -5.31 -1.16
C ASN A 79 -3.22 -5.81 -1.30
N LEU A 80 -2.87 -6.79 -0.48
CA LEU A 80 -1.61 -7.52 -0.52
C LEU A 80 -1.83 -8.87 -1.18
N THR A 81 -0.88 -9.31 -2.01
CA THR A 81 -0.93 -10.63 -2.64
C THR A 81 0.46 -11.22 -2.65
N LEU A 82 0.66 -12.29 -1.87
CA LEU A 82 1.90 -13.05 -1.85
C LEU A 82 2.00 -13.92 -3.12
N ASP A 83 3.21 -14.05 -3.68
CA ASP A 83 3.46 -14.89 -4.86
C ASP A 83 2.48 -14.60 -6.03
N LYS A 84 2.15 -13.32 -6.28
CA LYS A 84 1.13 -12.88 -7.26
C LYS A 84 1.30 -13.51 -8.65
N THR A 85 2.54 -13.67 -9.12
CA THR A 85 2.86 -14.21 -10.45
C THR A 85 2.92 -15.72 -10.52
N ARG A 86 2.90 -16.43 -9.38
CA ARG A 86 2.92 -17.91 -9.34
C ARG A 86 1.51 -18.47 -9.31
N THR A 87 1.30 -19.57 -10.03
CA THR A 87 0.07 -20.39 -9.94
C THR A 87 -0.01 -21.13 -8.60
N ARG A 88 1.09 -21.73 -8.16
CA ARG A 88 1.25 -22.33 -6.82
C ARG A 88 1.99 -21.36 -5.90
N PHE A 89 1.28 -20.76 -4.95
CA PHE A 89 1.86 -19.85 -3.97
C PHE A 89 2.57 -20.61 -2.85
N ARG A 90 3.72 -20.08 -2.43
CA ARG A 90 4.57 -20.64 -1.38
C ARG A 90 4.39 -19.94 -0.04
N ALA A 91 3.62 -18.86 0.00
CA ALA A 91 3.35 -18.10 1.21
C ALA A 91 1.88 -17.67 1.25
N TYR A 92 1.33 -17.57 2.46
CA TYR A 92 -0.08 -17.23 2.67
C TYR A 92 -0.27 -16.41 3.95
N PHE A 93 -1.28 -15.54 3.98
CA PHE A 93 -1.64 -14.78 5.17
C PHE A 93 -2.50 -15.63 6.12
N THR A 94 -3.45 -16.37 5.56
CA THR A 94 -4.24 -17.39 6.27
C THR A 94 -4.22 -18.69 5.47
N PRO A 95 -4.47 -19.87 6.08
CA PRO A 95 -4.36 -21.14 5.38
C PRO A 95 -5.10 -21.14 4.04
N LYS A 96 -4.38 -21.47 2.96
CA LYS A 96 -4.85 -21.46 1.56
C LYS A 96 -5.24 -20.09 0.97
N ASN A 97 -4.99 -18.98 1.67
CA ASN A 97 -5.27 -17.63 1.17
C ASN A 97 -4.01 -16.75 1.15
N ARG A 98 -3.57 -16.42 -0.08
CA ARG A 98 -2.41 -15.55 -0.34
C ARG A 98 -2.73 -14.06 -0.38
N MET A 99 -4.00 -13.70 -0.23
CA MET A 99 -4.49 -12.32 -0.29
C MET A 99 -4.87 -11.82 1.09
N ALA A 100 -4.58 -10.55 1.34
CA ALA A 100 -5.04 -9.81 2.52
C ALA A 100 -5.44 -8.40 2.08
N ASN A 101 -6.46 -7.85 2.72
CA ASN A 101 -6.90 -6.48 2.49
C ASN A 101 -6.72 -5.72 3.80
N SER A 102 -6.38 -4.44 3.70
CA SER A 102 -6.19 -3.60 4.87
C SER A 102 -6.57 -2.16 4.55
N SER A 103 -7.05 -1.45 5.56
CA SER A 103 -7.34 -0.03 5.48
C SER A 103 -6.92 0.68 6.75
N PHE A 104 -6.39 1.90 6.64
CA PHE A 104 -6.12 2.73 7.80
C PHE A 104 -6.17 4.22 7.45
N THR A 105 -6.42 5.07 8.45
CA THR A 105 -6.34 6.53 8.31
C THR A 105 -4.90 6.98 8.35
N ALA A 106 -4.42 7.53 7.25
CA ALA A 106 -3.08 8.07 7.07
C ALA A 106 -3.07 9.59 7.22
N ARG A 107 -1.96 10.10 7.75
CA ARG A 107 -1.63 11.53 7.80
C ARG A 107 -0.52 11.87 6.80
N LEU A 108 -0.27 13.15 6.56
CA LEU A 108 0.82 13.68 5.71
C LEU A 108 2.23 13.41 6.28
N ARG A 109 2.57 12.13 6.39
CA ARG A 109 3.83 11.58 6.89
C ARG A 109 3.96 10.14 6.39
N THR A 110 5.01 9.45 6.81
CA THR A 110 5.09 7.99 6.66
C THR A 110 4.22 7.30 7.69
N ASN A 111 3.35 6.39 7.23
CA ASN A 111 2.48 5.58 8.06
C ASN A 111 2.67 4.10 7.66
N CYS A 112 2.84 3.21 8.64
CA CYS A 112 3.20 1.81 8.40
C CYS A 112 2.22 0.83 9.05
N GLN A 113 2.12 -0.36 8.47
CA GLN A 113 1.33 -1.49 8.96
C GLN A 113 2.14 -2.78 8.80
N ASP A 114 2.14 -3.60 9.85
CA ASP A 114 2.78 -4.91 9.86
C ASP A 114 1.78 -5.99 9.46
N HIS A 115 2.18 -6.84 8.52
CA HIS A 115 1.40 -7.98 8.06
C HIS A 115 2.13 -9.28 8.30
N THR A 116 1.52 -10.15 9.10
CA THR A 116 2.05 -11.48 9.36
C THR A 116 1.68 -12.43 8.23
N PHE A 117 2.64 -13.20 7.73
CA PHE A 117 2.40 -14.28 6.77
C PHE A 117 3.16 -15.54 7.15
N TYR A 118 2.80 -16.64 6.50
CA TYR A 118 3.35 -17.96 6.78
C TYR A 118 3.91 -18.59 5.51
N VAL A 119 5.00 -19.34 5.69
CA VAL A 119 5.55 -20.24 4.68
C VAL A 119 5.48 -21.67 5.23
N PRO A 120 4.91 -22.63 4.48
CA PRO A 120 4.92 -24.03 4.87
C PRO A 120 6.35 -24.58 4.75
N VAL A 121 6.79 -25.34 5.75
CA VAL A 121 8.07 -26.06 5.66
C VAL A 121 7.87 -27.25 4.72
N SER A 122 8.57 -27.26 3.60
CA SER A 122 8.57 -28.38 2.64
C SER A 122 10.02 -28.80 2.33
N VAL A 123 10.22 -30.08 1.98
CA VAL A 123 11.56 -30.69 1.77
C VAL A 123 12.25 -30.19 0.48
N SER A 124 11.61 -29.37 -0.36
CA SER A 124 12.26 -28.85 -1.56
C SER A 124 13.22 -27.71 -1.20
N LEU A 125 14.50 -27.85 -1.55
CA LEU A 125 15.56 -26.85 -1.33
C LEU A 125 15.42 -25.65 -2.28
N ASP A 126 14.49 -24.72 -2.02
CA ASP A 126 14.36 -23.50 -2.82
C ASP A 126 14.42 -22.24 -1.95
N THR A 127 15.37 -21.34 -2.25
CA THR A 127 15.45 -20.05 -1.54
C THR A 127 14.28 -19.14 -1.91
N LEU A 128 13.61 -18.60 -0.90
CA LEU A 128 12.54 -17.61 -1.04
C LEU A 128 13.15 -16.20 -0.93
N SER A 129 13.33 -15.54 -2.08
CA SER A 129 13.66 -14.12 -2.15
C SER A 129 12.38 -13.30 -2.21
N LEU A 130 12.17 -12.42 -1.22
CA LEU A 130 11.00 -11.57 -1.13
C LEU A 130 11.30 -10.23 -1.81
N LYS A 131 10.50 -9.89 -2.83
CA LYS A 131 10.63 -8.63 -3.58
C LYS A 131 9.30 -7.88 -3.57
N SER A 132 9.37 -6.57 -3.35
CA SER A 132 8.30 -5.64 -3.65
C SER A 132 8.44 -5.17 -5.11
N LYS A 133 7.37 -5.20 -5.90
CA LYS A 133 7.32 -4.62 -7.25
C LYS A 133 6.38 -3.42 -7.25
#